data_AF-A0A4Y7S2R5-F1
#
_entry.id   AF-A0A4Y7S2R5-F1
#
_cell.length_a   1.000
_cell.length_b   1.000
_cell.length_c   1.000
_cell.angle_alpha   90.00
_cell.angle_beta   90.00
_cell.angle_gamma   90.00
#
_symmetry.space_group_name_H-M   'P 1'
#
loop_
_entity.id
_entity.type
_entity.pdbx_description
1 polymer ?
#
loop_
_entity_poly.entity_id
_entity_poly.type
_entity_poly.pdbx_seq_one_letter_code
_entity_poly.pdbx_strand_id
1 'polypeptide(L)'
;MSMIYTTVHHPDVDQNLAWFEIKDDKIYPAEKHPDGPGQEPWFEIRGNKIYSTENYPYGKSGIQLFEIRLDSIYTTSFHPGGANNFPWFEIR
;
A
#
# COMPACT_ATOMS: atom_id res chain seq x y z
N MET A 1 -8.91 9.49 9.01
CA MET A 1 -8.12 8.26 9.12
C MET A 1 -8.82 7.22 8.27
N SER A 2 -8.08 6.59 7.38
CA SER A 2 -8.59 5.56 6.47
C SER A 2 -7.68 4.34 6.57
N MET A 3 -8.24 3.16 6.39
CA MET A 3 -7.53 1.90 6.51
C MET A 3 -7.40 1.24 5.13
N ILE A 4 -6.31 0.53 4.91
CA ILE A 4 -6.02 -0.17 3.65
C ILE A 4 -6.14 -1.67 3.89
N TYR A 5 -6.98 -2.33 3.10
CA TYR A 5 -7.25 -3.76 3.16
C TYR A 5 -6.79 -4.44 1.87
N THR A 6 -6.34 -5.69 1.95
CA THR A 6 -6.09 -6.49 0.75
C THR A 6 -7.40 -6.82 0.05
N THR A 7 -7.38 -6.89 -1.28
CA THR A 7 -8.51 -7.42 -2.05
C THR A 7 -8.27 -8.90 -2.36
N VAL A 8 -9.28 -9.55 -2.96
CA VAL A 8 -9.16 -10.93 -3.46
C VAL A 8 -8.12 -11.11 -4.56
N HIS A 9 -7.62 -10.01 -5.13
CA HIS A 9 -6.60 -10.00 -6.19
C HIS A 9 -5.19 -9.75 -5.64
N HIS A 10 -5.03 -9.51 -4.34
CA HIS A 10 -3.73 -9.48 -3.68
C HIS A 10 -3.09 -10.87 -3.72
N PRO A 11 -1.76 -11.00 -3.95
CA PRO A 11 -1.06 -12.30 -3.97
C PRO A 11 -1.25 -13.13 -2.69
N ASP A 12 -1.36 -12.46 -1.54
CA ASP A 12 -1.58 -13.09 -0.23
C ASP A 12 -3.06 -13.27 0.14
N VAL A 13 -3.97 -13.04 -0.82
CA VAL A 13 -5.43 -13.17 -0.73
C VAL A 13 -6.08 -12.19 0.27
N ASP A 14 -7.37 -11.89 0.09
CA ASP A 14 -8.14 -11.05 1.02
C ASP A 14 -8.29 -11.75 2.38
N GLN A 15 -7.75 -11.12 3.43
CA GLN A 15 -7.88 -11.59 4.81
C GLN A 15 -8.90 -10.77 5.60
N ASN A 16 -9.48 -9.73 5.00
CA ASN A 16 -10.32 -8.72 5.61
C ASN A 16 -9.68 -8.08 6.86
N LEU A 17 -8.34 -7.97 6.84
CA LEU A 17 -7.53 -7.34 7.86
C LEU A 17 -6.94 -6.05 7.29
N ALA A 18 -6.95 -4.99 8.09
CA ALA A 18 -6.28 -3.75 7.72
C ALA A 18 -4.77 -3.98 7.79
N TRP A 19 -4.12 -3.90 6.64
CA TRP A 19 -2.68 -4.01 6.53
C TRP A 19 -2.02 -2.66 6.77
N PHE A 20 -2.64 -1.58 6.32
CA PHE A 20 -2.09 -0.25 6.53
C PHE A 20 -3.12 0.75 7.06
N GLU A 21 -2.60 1.82 7.64
CA GLU A 21 -3.33 2.99 8.09
C GLU A 21 -2.80 4.22 7.37
N ILE A 22 -3.71 5.05 6.85
CA ILE A 22 -3.37 6.35 6.26
C ILE A 22 -3.52 7.44 7.32
N LYS A 23 -2.41 8.15 7.57
CA LYS A 23 -2.36 9.37 8.38
C LYS A 23 -1.79 10.48 7.50
N ASP A 24 -2.62 11.49 7.22
CA ASP A 24 -2.30 12.55 6.25
C ASP A 24 -1.90 11.98 4.87
N ASP A 25 -0.67 12.24 4.42
CA ASP A 25 -0.09 11.75 3.17
C ASP A 25 0.81 10.52 3.36
N LYS A 26 0.76 9.88 4.54
CA LYS A 26 1.66 8.78 4.92
C LYS A 26 0.89 7.50 5.20
N ILE A 27 1.48 6.38 4.81
CA ILE A 27 0.91 5.03 4.96
C ILE A 27 1.79 4.23 5.91
N TYR A 28 1.20 3.79 7.02
CA TYR A 28 1.87 3.07 8.10
C TYR A 28 1.40 1.62 8.14
N PRO A 29 2.29 0.65 8.40
CA PRO A 29 1.88 -0.73 8.69
C PRO A 29 1.00 -0.75 9.95
N ALA A 30 -0.22 -1.27 9.80
CA ALA A 30 -1.22 -1.36 10.85
C ALA A 30 -0.94 -2.53 11.81
N GLU A 31 -1.70 -2.62 12.90
CA GLU A 31 -1.54 -3.67 13.93
C GLU A 31 -1.61 -5.10 13.37
N LYS A 32 -2.40 -5.32 12.31
CA LYS A 32 -2.61 -6.62 11.68
C LYS A 32 -1.81 -6.82 10.39
N HIS A 33 -0.84 -5.95 10.11
CA HIS A 33 0.07 -6.16 8.97
C HIS A 33 0.86 -7.47 9.15
N PRO A 34 1.03 -8.31 8.10
CA PRO A 34 1.69 -9.61 8.22
C PRO A 34 3.15 -9.53 8.69
N ASP A 35 3.86 -8.47 8.30
CA ASP A 35 5.24 -8.21 8.75
C ASP A 35 5.32 -7.47 10.11
N GLY A 36 4.17 -7.26 10.75
CA GLY A 36 4.04 -6.55 12.03
C GLY A 36 3.78 -5.04 11.88
N PRO A 37 3.31 -4.39 12.96
CA PRO A 37 3.07 -2.94 12.98
C PRO A 37 4.37 -2.13 13.02
N GLY A 38 4.25 -0.84 12.73
CA GLY A 38 5.38 0.08 12.72
C GLY A 38 4.97 1.53 12.99
N GLN A 39 5.88 2.29 13.59
CA GLN A 39 5.67 3.71 13.89
C GLN A 39 6.12 4.64 12.74
N GLU A 40 6.87 4.08 11.78
CA GLU A 40 7.40 4.80 10.65
C GLU A 40 6.60 4.49 9.37
N PRO A 41 6.38 5.48 8.49
CA PRO A 41 5.59 5.27 7.30
C PRO A 41 6.38 4.46 6.28
N TRP A 42 5.79 3.41 5.74
CA TRP A 42 6.40 2.60 4.67
C TRP A 42 6.20 3.22 3.31
N PHE A 43 5.10 3.95 3.14
CA PHE A 43 4.82 4.65 1.90
C PHE A 43 4.33 6.08 2.15
N GLU A 44 4.38 6.86 1.09
CA GLU A 44 3.81 8.20 1.04
C GLU A 44 3.00 8.40 -0.23
N ILE A 45 1.95 9.19 -0.10
CA ILE A 45 1.00 9.54 -1.15
C ILE A 45 1.41 10.90 -1.71
N ARG A 46 1.65 10.96 -3.02
CA ARG A 46 1.90 12.21 -3.75
C ARG A 46 0.89 12.32 -4.89
N GLY A 47 -0.15 13.12 -4.70
CA GLY A 47 -1.30 13.14 -5.61
C GLY A 47 -2.03 11.79 -5.58
N ASN A 48 -2.11 11.11 -6.71
CA ASN A 48 -2.70 9.77 -6.79
C ASN A 48 -1.65 8.64 -6.85
N LYS A 49 -0.38 8.94 -6.58
CA LYS A 49 0.73 7.98 -6.67
C LYS A 49 1.29 7.66 -5.30
N ILE A 50 1.75 6.43 -5.10
CA ILE A 50 2.31 5.94 -3.84
C ILE A 50 3.77 5.54 -4.06
N TYR A 51 4.65 6.07 -3.21
CA TYR A 51 6.10 5.87 -3.24
C TYR A 51 6.55 5.18 -1.95
N SER A 52 7.51 4.27 -2.03
CA SER A 52 8.12 3.71 -0.80
C SER A 52 9.09 4.69 -0.18
N THR A 53 9.11 4.73 1.14
CA THR A 53 10.07 5.50 1.94
C THR A 53 11.32 4.66 2.23
N GLU A 54 12.30 5.24 2.92
CA GLU A 54 13.43 4.55 3.51
C GLU A 54 13.07 3.50 4.56
N ASN A 55 11.86 3.56 5.13
CA ASN A 55 11.41 2.65 6.20
C ASN A 55 10.68 1.41 5.65
N TYR A 56 10.46 1.35 4.33
CA TYR A 56 9.90 0.17 3.69
C TYR A 56 10.93 -0.97 3.68
N PRO A 57 10.59 -2.20 4.17
CA PRO A 57 11.55 -3.30 4.33
C PRO A 57 12.22 -3.76 3.03
N TYR A 58 11.59 -3.52 1.88
CA TYR A 58 12.14 -3.90 0.58
C TYR A 58 12.88 -2.75 -0.13
N GLY A 59 13.08 -1.63 0.57
CA GLY A 59 13.89 -0.51 0.12
C GLY A 59 13.12 0.64 -0.53
N LYS A 60 13.71 1.82 -0.45
CA LYS A 60 13.15 3.04 -1.02
C LYS A 60 13.14 3.00 -2.55
N SER A 61 12.05 3.49 -3.13
CA SER A 61 11.89 3.67 -4.56
C SER A 61 11.68 5.14 -4.88
N GLY A 62 12.50 5.68 -5.80
CA GLY A 62 12.29 7.02 -6.36
C GLY A 62 11.11 7.10 -7.35
N ILE A 63 10.49 5.96 -7.67
CA ILE A 63 9.39 5.82 -8.61
C ILE A 63 8.16 5.21 -7.93
N GLN A 64 6.97 5.58 -8.40
CA GLN A 64 5.70 5.16 -7.83
C GLN A 64 5.47 3.66 -8.00
N LEU A 65 5.23 2.97 -6.89
CA LEU A 65 4.97 1.53 -6.87
C LEU A 65 3.46 1.24 -7.00
N PHE A 66 2.62 2.16 -6.52
CA PHE A 66 1.17 2.03 -6.64
C PHE A 66 0.51 3.32 -7.14
N GLU A 67 -0.74 3.18 -7.59
CA GLU A 67 -1.62 4.26 -7.98
C GLU A 67 -2.99 4.09 -7.32
N ILE A 68 -3.51 5.18 -6.76
CA ILE A 68 -4.86 5.28 -6.22
C ILE A 68 -5.81 5.66 -7.37
N ARG A 69 -6.88 4.90 -7.52
CA ARG A 69 -8.00 5.15 -8.44
C ARG A 69 -9.29 5.02 -7.65
N LEU A 70 -9.96 6.13 -7.38
CA LEU A 70 -11.06 6.20 -6.40
C LEU A 70 -10.58 5.64 -5.05
N ASP A 71 -11.24 4.62 -4.51
CA ASP A 71 -10.89 3.97 -3.25
C ASP A 71 -10.06 2.70 -3.43
N SER A 72 -9.47 2.50 -4.61
CA SER A 72 -8.73 1.28 -4.98
C SER A 72 -7.27 1.59 -5.30
N ILE A 73 -6.36 0.69 -4.87
CA ILE A 73 -4.92 0.83 -5.06
C ILE A 73 -4.42 -0.26 -6.00
N TYR A 74 -3.81 0.16 -7.10
CA TYR A 74 -3.29 -0.70 -8.17
C TYR A 74 -1.77 -0.68 -8.19
N THR A 75 -1.14 -1.82 -8.51
CA THR A 75 0.29 -1.86 -8.78
C THR A 75 0.61 -1.17 -10.11
N THR A 76 1.70 -0.43 -10.16
CA THR A 76 2.22 0.13 -11.42
C THR A 76 3.17 -0.85 -12.11
N SER A 77 3.61 -0.52 -13.33
CA SER A 77 4.67 -1.27 -14.03
C SER A 77 6.03 -1.27 -13.31
N PHE A 78 6.20 -0.40 -12.31
CA PHE A 78 7.43 -0.30 -11.51
C PHE A 78 7.34 -1.09 -10.20
N HIS A 79 6.16 -1.63 -9.86
CA HIS A 79 6.03 -2.54 -8.73
C HIS A 79 6.82 -3.83 -9.01
N PRO A 80 7.55 -4.41 -8.04
CA PRO A 80 8.31 -5.66 -8.23
C PRO A 80 7.44 -6.85 -8.69
N GLY A 81 6.17 -6.87 -8.28
CA GLY A 81 5.16 -7.84 -8.74
C GLY A 81 4.53 -7.53 -10.11
N GLY A 82 4.97 -6.47 -10.79
CA GLY A 82 4.41 -6.01 -12.06
C GLY A 82 3.08 -5.25 -11.92
N ALA A 83 2.63 -4.68 -13.04
CA ALA A 83 1.33 -4.01 -13.12
C ALA A 83 0.19 -5.02 -13.11
N ASN A 84 -0.92 -4.68 -12.45
CA ASN A 84 -2.13 -5.49 -12.42
C ASN A 84 -3.36 -4.67 -12.85
N ASN A 85 -4.30 -5.31 -13.55
CA ASN A 85 -5.56 -4.69 -13.96
C ASN A 85 -6.62 -4.68 -12.85
N PHE A 86 -6.38 -5.41 -11.76
CA PHE A 86 -7.21 -5.46 -10.57
C PHE A 86 -6.47 -4.81 -9.39
N PRO A 87 -7.20 -4.14 -8.49
CA PRO A 87 -6.57 -3.50 -7.35
C PRO A 87 -6.07 -4.53 -6.37
N TRP A 88 -4.89 -4.31 -5.81
CA TRP A 88 -4.32 -5.13 -4.76
C TRP A 88 -4.85 -4.76 -3.39
N PHE A 89 -5.18 -3.47 -3.21
CA PHE A 89 -5.76 -2.99 -1.97
C PHE A 89 -6.94 -2.06 -2.22
N GLU A 90 -7.72 -1.87 -1.17
CA GLU A 90 -8.81 -0.90 -1.12
C GLU A 90 -8.71 -0.05 0.15
N ILE A 91 -9.15 1.19 0.05
CA ILE A 91 -9.21 2.17 1.12
C ILE A 91 -10.63 2.13 1.69
N ARG A 92 -10.78 1.93 3.00
CA ARG A 92 -12.07 1.94 3.71
C ARG A 92 -12.02 2.83 4.95
#